data_AF-A0A374UPY7-F1
#
_entry.id   AF-A0A374UPY7-F1
#
_cell.length_a   1.000
_cell.length_b   1.000
_cell.length_c   1.000
_cell.angle_alpha   90.00
_cell.angle_beta   90.00
_cell.angle_gamma   90.00
#
_symmetry.space_group_name_H-M   'P 1'
#
loop_
_entity.id
_entity.type
_entity.pdbx_description
1 polymer ?
#
loop_
_entity_poly.entity_id
_entity_poly.type
_entity_poly.pdbx_seq_one_letter_code
_entity_poly.pdbx_strand_id
1 'polypeptide(L)'
;MLYLQKVVPIFVTAFGDIITLESGEYIGILYYRYGKFELLLKDFDFFLSRLTDRSFVNEFFSLNQYYKAINEHGMLLYKECFGDTTLLALGGKHTTESLKKVQIQEHIALINSYSGTIM
;
A
#
# COMPACT_ATOMS: atom_id res chain seq x y z
N MET A 1 -27.87 -2.17 -5.81
CA MET A 1 -27.90 -2.40 -4.34
C MET A 1 -26.59 -3.08 -3.98
N LEU A 2 -25.56 -2.29 -3.66
CA LEU A 2 -24.24 -2.79 -3.26
C LEU A 2 -24.44 -3.53 -1.93
N TYR A 3 -24.38 -4.87 -1.95
CA TYR A 3 -24.08 -5.59 -0.72
C TYR A 3 -22.80 -4.97 -0.18
N LEU A 4 -22.83 -4.49 1.07
CA LEU A 4 -21.64 -4.09 1.79
C LEU A 4 -20.71 -5.31 1.81
N GLN A 5 -19.78 -5.38 0.85
CA GLN A 5 -18.67 -6.31 0.94
C GLN A 5 -18.00 -6.00 2.27
N LYS A 6 -17.92 -7.02 3.13
CA LYS A 6 -17.20 -6.89 4.39
C LYS A 6 -15.73 -6.77 4.03
N VAL A 7 -15.25 -5.55 3.99
CA VAL A 7 -13.85 -5.21 3.73
C VAL A 7 -13.21 -4.88 5.06
N VAL A 8 -12.24 -5.70 5.48
CA VAL A 8 -11.47 -5.45 6.71
C VAL A 8 -10.03 -5.15 6.32
N PRO A 9 -9.48 -3.96 6.62
CA PRO A 9 -8.06 -3.72 6.46
C PRO A 9 -7.29 -4.57 7.47
N ILE A 10 -6.29 -5.31 7.00
CA ILE A 10 -5.53 -6.26 7.82
C ILE A 10 -4.05 -5.90 7.92
N PHE A 11 -3.46 -5.30 6.88
CA PHE A 11 -2.07 -4.84 6.89
C PHE A 11 -1.89 -3.53 6.12
N VAL A 12 -0.76 -2.86 6.38
CA VAL A 12 -0.29 -1.72 5.60
C VAL A 12 1.12 -2.04 5.10
N THR A 13 1.39 -1.82 3.81
CA THR A 13 2.73 -2.04 3.23
C THR A 13 3.68 -0.92 3.67
N ALA A 14 4.99 -1.15 3.47
CA ALA A 14 6.01 -0.11 3.71
C ALA A 14 5.81 1.17 2.89
N PHE A 15 4.94 1.13 1.88
CA PHE A 15 4.61 2.27 1.06
C PHE A 15 3.18 2.80 1.29
N GLY A 16 2.47 2.33 2.32
CA GLY A 16 1.14 2.85 2.67
C GLY A 16 -0.03 2.25 1.87
N ASP A 17 0.17 1.15 1.14
CA ASP A 17 -0.93 0.40 0.53
C ASP A 17 -1.64 -0.44 1.59
N ILE A 18 -2.96 -0.59 1.46
CA ILE A 18 -3.77 -1.30 2.45
C ILE A 18 -4.11 -2.68 1.92
N ILE A 19 -3.67 -3.72 2.61
CA ILE A 19 -4.08 -5.10 2.32
C ILE A 19 -5.38 -5.36 3.08
N THR A 20 -6.36 -5.93 2.38
CA THR A 20 -7.73 -6.12 2.87
C THR A 20 -8.14 -7.59 2.84
N LEU A 21 -9.00 -7.98 3.80
CA LEU A 21 -9.76 -9.22 3.77
C LEU A 21 -11.17 -8.92 3.29
N GLU A 22 -11.50 -9.42 2.10
CA GLU A 22 -12.74 -9.19 1.38
C GLU A 22 -13.68 -10.37 1.56
N SER A 23 -14.88 -10.09 2.07
CA SER A 23 -15.93 -11.09 2.31
C SER A 23 -15.48 -12.28 3.18
N GLY A 24 -14.40 -12.10 3.94
CA GLY A 24 -13.84 -13.11 4.84
C GLY A 24 -12.97 -14.18 4.19
N GLU A 25 -12.74 -14.13 2.87
CA GLU A 25 -12.03 -15.21 2.17
C GLU A 25 -11.03 -14.74 1.10
N TYR A 26 -11.21 -13.55 0.52
CA TYR A 26 -10.29 -13.04 -0.50
C TYR A 26 -9.36 -11.99 0.07
N ILE A 27 -8.13 -11.96 -0.42
CA ILE A 27 -7.15 -10.93 -0.08
C ILE A 27 -7.07 -9.92 -1.22
N GLY A 28 -7.32 -8.67 -0.89
CA GLY A 28 -7.16 -7.53 -1.79
C GLY A 28 -6.02 -6.63 -1.37
N ILE A 29 -5.63 -5.74 -2.29
CA ILE A 29 -4.76 -4.61 -2.00
C ILE A 29 -5.34 -3.34 -2.61
N LEU A 30 -5.43 -2.30 -1.79
CA LEU A 30 -5.68 -0.94 -2.23
C LEU A 30 -4.34 -0.22 -2.32
N TYR A 31 -3.87 -0.03 -3.55
CA TYR A 31 -2.71 0.80 -3.82
C TYR A 31 -3.06 2.27 -3.61
N TYR A 32 -2.92 2.73 -2.38
CA TYR A 32 -3.55 3.94 -1.88
C TYR A 32 -3.12 5.18 -2.66
N ARG A 33 -1.82 5.26 -2.98
CA ARG A 33 -1.22 6.35 -3.76
C ARG A 33 -1.75 6.45 -5.20
N TYR A 34 -2.29 5.36 -5.74
CA TYR A 34 -2.79 5.25 -7.11
C TYR A 34 -4.32 5.20 -7.18
N GLY A 35 -5.02 5.13 -6.04
CA GLY A 35 -6.48 4.92 -6.02
C GLY A 35 -6.91 3.63 -6.72
N LYS A 36 -6.04 2.61 -6.78
CA LYS A 36 -6.26 1.37 -7.52
C LYS A 36 -6.47 0.21 -6.56
N PHE A 37 -7.54 -0.55 -6.75
CA PHE A 37 -7.77 -1.83 -6.07
C PHE A 37 -7.37 -3.02 -6.95
N GLU A 38 -6.84 -4.06 -6.33
CA GLU A 38 -6.54 -5.32 -6.99
C GLU A 38 -6.83 -6.50 -6.06
N LEU A 39 -7.47 -7.54 -6.61
CA LEU A 39 -7.70 -8.80 -5.90
C LEU A 39 -6.45 -9.67 -6.08
N LEU A 40 -5.77 -10.01 -4.98
CA LEU A 40 -4.54 -10.79 -5.04
C LEU A 40 -4.83 -12.28 -5.22
N LEU A 41 -5.55 -12.86 -4.26
CA LEU A 41 -5.83 -14.29 -4.21
C LEU A 41 -6.90 -14.61 -3.16
N LYS A 42 -7.34 -15.87 -3.14
CA LYS A 42 -8.24 -16.42 -2.12
C LYS A 42 -7.45 -17.20 -1.09
N ASP A 43 -7.98 -17.26 0.14
CA ASP A 43 -7.44 -17.97 1.30
C ASP A 43 -6.29 -17.23 1.99
N PHE A 44 -6.48 -16.93 3.27
CA PHE A 44 -5.51 -16.17 4.07
C PHE A 44 -4.25 -16.96 4.39
N ASP A 45 -4.36 -18.26 4.64
CA ASP A 45 -3.20 -19.11 4.92
C ASP A 45 -2.37 -19.29 3.64
N PHE A 46 -3.05 -19.43 2.50
CA PHE A 46 -2.37 -19.44 1.21
C PHE A 46 -1.67 -18.09 0.95
N PHE A 47 -2.31 -16.96 1.25
CA PHE A 47 -1.67 -15.64 1.17
C PHE A 47 -0.39 -15.57 1.99
N LEU A 48 -0.43 -15.99 3.26
CA LEU A 48 0.76 -16.00 4.13
C LEU A 48 1.88 -16.86 3.55
N SER A 49 1.55 -18.01 2.94
CA SER A 49 2.55 -18.85 2.27
C SER A 49 3.22 -18.13 1.09
N ARG A 50 2.48 -17.30 0.33
CA ARG A 50 3.00 -16.52 -0.80
C ARG A 50 3.95 -15.41 -0.38
N LEU A 51 3.92 -14.95 0.87
CA LEU A 51 4.87 -13.96 1.38
C LEU A 51 6.32 -14.47 1.40
N THR A 52 6.54 -15.78 1.28
CA THR A 52 7.88 -16.37 1.14
C THR A 52 8.38 -16.42 -0.30
N ASP A 53 7.50 -16.20 -1.28
CA ASP A 53 7.82 -16.19 -2.70
C ASP A 53 8.29 -14.79 -3.13
N ARG A 54 9.60 -14.68 -3.43
CA ARG A 54 10.21 -13.42 -3.84
C ARG A 54 9.60 -12.83 -5.11
N SER A 55 9.14 -13.67 -6.05
CA SER A 55 8.53 -13.18 -7.28
C SER A 55 7.21 -12.47 -6.98
N PHE A 56 6.34 -13.12 -6.20
CA PHE A 56 5.08 -12.58 -5.71
C PHE A 56 5.28 -11.27 -4.91
N VAL A 57 6.16 -11.29 -3.91
CA VAL A 57 6.40 -10.11 -3.06
C VAL A 57 6.99 -8.96 -3.87
N ASN A 58 7.85 -9.24 -4.84
CA ASN A 58 8.39 -8.18 -5.68
C ASN A 58 7.34 -7.59 -6.64
N GLU A 59 6.47 -8.44 -7.21
CA GLU A 59 5.41 -8.01 -8.12
C GLU A 59 4.36 -7.13 -7.41
N PHE A 60 3.82 -7.61 -6.28
CA PHE A 60 2.69 -6.94 -5.63
C PHE A 60 3.10 -5.90 -4.57
N PHE A 61 4.30 -6.01 -3.99
CA PHE A 61 4.75 -5.13 -2.90
C PHE A 61 6.02 -4.35 -3.21
N SER A 62 6.52 -4.42 -4.45
CA SER A 62 7.67 -3.63 -4.92
C SER A 62 8.93 -3.82 -4.04
N LEU A 63 9.22 -5.07 -3.69
CA LEU A 63 10.31 -5.44 -2.77
C LEU A 63 11.68 -4.83 -3.13
N ASN A 64 12.03 -4.81 -4.42
CA ASN A 64 13.28 -4.19 -4.87
C ASN A 64 13.34 -2.69 -4.57
N GLN A 65 12.22 -1.97 -4.69
CA GLN A 65 12.15 -0.55 -4.35
C GLN A 65 12.20 -0.34 -2.85
N TYR A 66 11.57 -1.23 -2.07
CA TYR A 66 11.64 -1.20 -0.61
C TYR A 66 13.08 -1.24 -0.11
N TYR A 67 13.90 -2.18 -0.62
CA TYR A 67 15.31 -2.25 -0.21
C TYR A 67 16.10 -1.00 -0.57
N LYS A 68 15.84 -0.38 -1.72
CA LYS A 68 16.48 0.90 -2.07
C LYS A 68 16.06 2.02 -1.11
N ALA A 69 14.77 2.12 -0.79
CA ALA A 69 14.26 3.11 0.15
C ALA A 69 14.85 2.94 1.56
N ILE A 70 14.99 1.70 2.05
CA ILE A 70 15.64 1.42 3.33
C ILE A 70 17.12 1.80 3.31
N ASN A 71 17.83 1.55 2.22
CA ASN A 71 19.24 1.92 2.10
C ASN A 71 19.45 3.44 2.11
N GLU A 72 18.54 4.21 1.51
CA GLU A 72 18.65 5.67 1.42
C GLU A 72 18.11 6.38 2.67
N HIS A 73 16.97 5.94 3.19
CA HIS A 73 16.22 6.65 4.23
C HIS A 73 16.30 5.96 5.60
N GLY A 74 16.78 4.72 5.67
CA GLY A 74 16.84 3.90 6.88
C GLY A 74 15.52 3.17 7.19
N MET A 75 15.54 2.36 8.25
CA MET A 75 14.40 1.54 8.68
C MET A 75 13.16 2.38 9.07
N LEU A 76 11.97 1.87 8.76
CA LEU A 76 10.69 2.45 9.20
C LEU A 76 10.37 2.05 10.64
N LEU A 77 9.75 2.95 11.40
CA LEU A 77 9.03 2.59 12.61
C LEU A 77 7.69 1.94 12.26
N TYR A 78 7.09 1.22 13.21
CA TYR A 78 5.84 0.46 12.99
C TYR A 78 4.68 1.31 12.42
N LYS A 79 4.61 2.60 12.78
CA LYS A 79 3.55 3.52 12.33
C LYS A 79 3.95 4.35 11.11
N GLU A 80 5.10 4.07 10.50
CA GLU A 80 5.62 4.82 9.36
C GLU A 80 5.49 4.05 8.05
N CYS A 81 5.35 4.80 6.97
CA CYS A 81 5.54 4.32 5.62
C CYS A 81 6.38 5.32 4.81
N PHE A 82 6.86 4.88 3.65
CA PHE A 82 7.44 5.75 2.64
C PHE A 82 6.33 6.37 1.81
N GLY A 83 6.18 7.69 1.93
CA GLY A 83 5.27 8.49 1.12
C GLY A 83 6.03 9.42 0.17
N ASP A 84 5.45 9.69 -1.00
CA ASP A 84 6.03 10.63 -1.96
C ASP A 84 5.94 12.07 -1.42
N THR A 85 7.00 12.85 -1.66
CA THR A 85 7.10 14.28 -1.33
C THR A 85 6.00 15.10 -2.00
N THR A 86 5.68 14.76 -3.24
CA THR A 86 4.53 15.27 -4.00
C THR A 86 3.60 14.12 -4.30
N LEU A 87 2.29 14.30 -4.06
CA LEU A 87 1.29 13.30 -4.39
C LEU A 87 1.36 12.91 -5.87
N LEU A 88 1.31 11.60 -6.15
CA LEU A 88 1.34 11.09 -7.53
C LEU A 88 0.17 11.63 -8.36
N ALA A 89 -1.01 11.79 -7.74
CA ALA A 89 -2.17 12.42 -8.36
C ALA A 89 -1.94 13.88 -8.80
N LEU A 90 -0.94 14.56 -8.23
CA LEU A 90 -0.55 15.94 -8.56
C LEU A 90 0.69 16.01 -9.47
N GLY A 91 1.05 14.90 -10.14
CA GLY A 91 2.21 14.81 -11.02
C GLY A 91 3.53 14.45 -10.32
N GLY A 92 3.46 13.99 -9.07
CA GLY A 92 4.60 13.38 -8.38
C GLY A 92 5.12 12.16 -9.14
N LYS A 93 6.41 11.87 -8.95
CA LYS A 93 7.05 10.64 -9.47
C LYS A 93 7.38 9.74 -8.31
N HIS A 94 7.20 8.43 -8.49
CA HIS A 94 7.55 7.43 -7.49
C HIS A 94 9.00 6.97 -7.73
N THR A 95 9.96 7.73 -7.20
CA THR A 95 11.40 7.39 -7.22
C THR A 95 11.97 7.37 -5.81
N THR A 96 13.13 6.78 -5.58
CA THR A 96 13.67 6.64 -4.22
C THR A 96 13.99 8.00 -3.58
N GLU A 97 14.40 8.98 -4.39
CA GLU A 97 14.67 10.36 -3.96
C GLU A 97 13.40 11.13 -3.60
N SER A 98 12.26 10.75 -4.19
CA SER A 98 10.98 11.40 -3.93
C SER A 98 10.34 10.93 -2.62
N LEU A 99 10.85 9.86 -2.01
CA LEU A 99 10.27 9.26 -0.80
C LEU A 99 10.72 9.99 0.46
N LYS A 100 9.84 10.00 1.45
CA LYS A 100 10.12 10.39 2.83
C LYS A 100 9.37 9.47 3.78
N LYS A 101 9.91 9.31 5.00
CA LYS A 101 9.17 8.65 6.08
C LYS A 101 8.06 9.57 6.57
N VAL A 102 6.85 9.04 6.67
CA VAL A 102 5.66 9.75 7.15
C VAL A 102 4.83 8.84 8.02
N GLN A 103 3.98 9.40 8.88
CA GLN A 103 3.02 8.60 9.63
C GLN A 103 1.95 8.05 8.68
N ILE A 104 1.61 6.76 8.79
CA ILE A 104 0.63 6.09 7.93
C ILE A 104 -0.72 6.82 7.94
N GLN A 105 -1.17 7.26 9.11
CA GLN A 105 -2.44 7.99 9.25
C GLN A 105 -2.42 9.34 8.53
N GLU A 106 -1.31 10.07 8.61
CA GLU A 106 -1.13 11.34 7.91
C GLU A 106 -1.06 11.14 6.40
N HIS A 107 -0.37 10.10 5.93
CA HIS A 107 -0.29 9.74 4.52
C HIS A 107 -1.69 9.47 3.92
N ILE A 108 -2.48 8.65 4.62
CA ILE A 108 -3.85 8.31 4.24
C ILE A 108 -4.75 9.55 4.26
N ALA A 109 -4.70 10.34 5.35
CA ALA A 109 -5.49 11.55 5.48
C ALA A 109 -5.16 12.59 4.41
N LEU A 110 -3.87 12.76 4.10
CA LEU A 110 -3.41 13.64 3.03
C LEU A 110 -4.01 13.22 1.70
N ILE A 111 -3.84 11.97 1.27
CA ILE A 111 -4.38 11.49 -0.01
C ILE A 111 -5.91 11.68 -0.07
N ASN A 112 -6.64 11.36 1.01
CA ASN A 112 -8.09 11.55 1.07
C ASN A 112 -8.53 13.01 0.90
N SER A 113 -7.80 13.95 1.50
CA SER A 113 -8.13 15.37 1.37
C SER A 113 -8.11 15.85 -0.08
N TYR A 114 -7.25 15.26 -0.92
CA TYR A 114 -7.18 15.56 -2.35
C TYR A 114 -8.13 14.70 -3.19
N SER A 115 -8.38 13.44 -2.83
CA SER A 115 -9.36 12.59 -3.52
C SER A 115 -10.79 13.15 -3.44
N GLY A 116 -11.12 13.93 -2.41
CA GLY A 116 -12.38 14.69 -2.33
C GLY A 116 -12.47 15.92 -3.24
N THR A 117 -11.36 16.34 -3.86
CA THR A 117 -11.30 17.50 -4.78
C THR A 117 -11.21 17.08 -6.25
N ILE A 118 -10.81 15.83 -6.54
CA ILE A 118 -10.51 15.33 -7.90
C ILE A 118 -11.60 14.36 -8.40
N MET A 119 -12.65 14.10 -7.61
CA MET A 119 -13.80 13.27 -8.01
C MET A 119 -15.00 14.12 -8.42
#